data_AF-A0AAE3MF65-F1
#
_entry.id   AF-A0AAE3MF65-F1
#
_cell.length_a   1.000
_cell.length_b   1.000
_cell.length_c   1.000
_cell.angle_alpha   90.00
_cell.angle_beta   90.00
_cell.angle_gamma   90.00
#
_symmetry.space_group_name_H-M   'P 1'
#
loop_
_entity.id
_entity.type
_entity.pdbx_description
1 polymer ?
#
loop_
_entity_poly.entity_id
_entity_poly.type
_entity_poly.pdbx_seq_one_letter_code
_entity_poly.pdbx_strand_id
1 'polypeptide(L)'
;MKKLFYIIPVLALLSFVSCSDEDDIDTTKPAISIISPADEDGFEPGDEISFSCMFSDDTELASYKIEIHSNFDGHDHEHTAVMKQAFEEEGHEWSYSKTYTFETGQTVVNVEDLKIQIPATITHEGVEEEVAEGDYHFGVHVADVAGNETSVFVAIEIGHHHL
;
A
#
# COMPACT_ATOMS: atom_id res chain seq x y z
N MET A 1 21.93 -35.35 61.45
CA MET A 1 21.81 -35.63 60.00
C MET A 1 20.37 -35.33 59.59
N LYS A 2 20.18 -34.40 58.64
CA LYS A 2 18.93 -33.69 58.34
C LYS A 2 17.89 -34.64 57.71
N LYS A 3 16.65 -34.64 58.22
CA LYS A 3 15.52 -35.30 57.56
C LYS A 3 15.03 -34.40 56.42
N LEU A 4 15.09 -34.91 55.19
CA LEU A 4 14.64 -34.22 53.98
C LEU A 4 13.11 -34.17 53.97
N PHE A 5 12.56 -32.96 53.87
CA PHE A 5 11.13 -32.73 53.61
C PHE A 5 10.85 -33.03 52.13
N TYR A 6 9.88 -33.90 51.84
CA TYR A 6 9.41 -34.19 50.49
C TYR A 6 8.28 -33.20 50.17
N ILE A 7 8.56 -32.21 49.31
CA ILE A 7 7.52 -31.34 48.71
C ILE A 7 7.14 -31.99 47.38
N ILE A 8 5.88 -32.40 47.27
CA ILE A 8 5.26 -32.84 46.02
C ILE A 8 5.01 -31.57 45.18
N PRO A 9 5.54 -31.44 43.96
CA PRO A 9 5.14 -30.35 43.09
C PRO A 9 3.76 -30.68 42.52
N VAL A 10 2.77 -29.83 42.85
CA VAL A 10 1.46 -29.82 42.20
C VAL A 10 1.69 -29.33 40.77
N LEU A 11 1.57 -30.25 39.81
CA LEU A 11 1.58 -29.94 38.39
C LEU A 11 0.30 -29.16 38.08
N ALA A 12 0.41 -27.84 37.97
CA ALA A 12 -0.67 -26.98 37.52
C ALA A 12 -0.99 -27.32 36.06
N LEU A 13 -2.13 -28.00 35.86
CA LEU A 13 -2.73 -28.19 34.56
C LEU A 13 -3.18 -26.82 34.05
N LEU A 14 -2.38 -26.21 33.17
CA LEU A 14 -2.84 -25.13 32.30
C LEU A 14 -3.83 -25.77 31.33
N SER A 15 -5.11 -25.72 31.68
CA SER A 15 -6.19 -25.99 30.75
C SER A 15 -6.17 -24.90 29.69
N PHE A 16 -5.62 -25.20 28.52
CA PHE A 16 -5.89 -24.46 27.30
C PHE A 16 -7.38 -24.58 27.01
N VAL A 17 -8.14 -23.53 27.34
CA VAL A 17 -9.47 -23.36 26.79
C VAL A 17 -9.23 -23.02 25.32
N SER A 18 -9.26 -24.04 24.46
CA SER A 18 -9.49 -23.83 23.04
C SER A 18 -10.92 -23.31 22.94
N CYS A 19 -11.07 -22.04 22.59
CA CYS A 19 -12.35 -21.52 22.12
C CYS A 19 -12.70 -22.35 20.88
N SER A 20 -13.60 -23.31 21.06
CA SER A 20 -14.26 -24.03 19.98
C SER A 20 -15.61 -23.36 19.83
N ASP A 21 -15.60 -22.14 19.32
CA ASP A 21 -16.80 -21.55 18.75
C ASP A 21 -16.64 -21.72 17.25
N GLU A 22 -17.38 -22.69 16.70
CA GLU A 22 -17.60 -22.87 15.27
C GLU A 22 -18.51 -21.74 14.74
N ASP A 23 -18.16 -20.50 15.06
CA ASP A 23 -18.66 -19.36 14.33
C ASP A 23 -17.99 -19.41 12.95
N ASP A 24 -18.75 -19.29 11.87
CA ASP A 24 -18.24 -19.15 10.51
C ASP A 24 -17.42 -17.85 10.46
N ILE A 25 -16.15 -17.94 10.87
CA ILE A 25 -15.21 -16.82 10.83
C ILE A 25 -14.87 -16.60 9.38
N ASP A 26 -15.17 -15.41 8.89
CA ASP A 26 -14.78 -15.01 7.56
C ASP A 26 -13.24 -14.94 7.45
N THR A 27 -12.71 -15.74 6.54
CA THR A 27 -11.28 -15.85 6.23
C THR A 27 -11.01 -15.65 4.74
N THR A 28 -12.03 -15.30 3.97
CA THR A 28 -11.89 -14.98 2.55
C THR A 28 -11.29 -13.60 2.44
N LYS A 29 -10.34 -13.43 1.52
CA LYS A 29 -9.74 -12.12 1.29
C LYS A 29 -10.58 -11.34 0.28
N PRO A 30 -10.74 -10.02 0.46
CA PRO A 30 -11.30 -9.15 -0.57
C PRO A 30 -10.42 -9.17 -1.83
N ALA A 31 -10.98 -8.84 -2.97
CA ALA A 31 -10.31 -8.76 -4.26
C ALA A 31 -10.25 -7.32 -4.79
N ILE A 32 -9.19 -7.03 -5.56
CA ILE A 32 -8.93 -5.74 -6.21
C ILE A 32 -8.79 -5.99 -7.71
N SER A 33 -9.45 -5.18 -8.53
CA SER A 33 -9.21 -5.10 -9.97
C SER A 33 -8.98 -3.64 -10.35
N ILE A 34 -7.71 -3.26 -10.45
CA ILE A 34 -7.32 -1.92 -10.93
C ILE A 34 -7.64 -1.83 -12.42
N ILE A 35 -8.28 -0.73 -12.80
CA ILE A 35 -8.62 -0.40 -14.19
C ILE A 35 -7.72 0.73 -14.70
N SER A 36 -7.41 1.69 -13.84
CA SER A 36 -6.51 2.82 -14.11
C SER A 36 -5.85 3.27 -12.80
N PRO A 37 -4.56 3.64 -12.77
CA PRO A 37 -3.62 3.59 -13.90
C PRO A 37 -3.31 2.15 -14.34
N ALA A 38 -2.89 1.99 -15.58
CA ALA A 38 -2.32 0.75 -16.09
C ALA A 38 -0.85 0.62 -15.64
N ASP A 39 -0.32 -0.60 -15.75
CA ASP A 39 1.10 -0.85 -15.53
C ASP A 39 1.95 -0.12 -16.59
N GLU A 40 3.00 0.56 -16.14
CA GLU A 40 3.89 1.42 -16.94
C GLU A 40 3.23 2.69 -17.51
N ASP A 41 2.10 3.15 -16.96
CA ASP A 41 1.55 4.46 -17.33
C ASP A 41 2.50 5.60 -16.92
N GLY A 42 2.71 6.55 -17.83
CA GLY A 42 3.59 7.71 -17.64
C GLY A 42 2.83 8.99 -17.30
N PHE A 43 3.40 9.79 -16.40
CA PHE A 43 2.88 11.08 -15.94
C PHE A 43 4.00 12.11 -15.83
N GLU A 44 3.68 13.39 -15.97
CA GLU A 44 4.59 14.49 -15.68
C GLU A 44 4.35 15.05 -14.27
N PRO A 45 5.36 15.66 -13.61
CA PRO A 45 5.13 16.46 -12.42
C PRO A 45 4.05 17.52 -12.66
N GLY A 46 3.03 17.58 -11.80
CA GLY A 46 1.88 18.45 -11.97
C GLY A 46 0.65 17.82 -12.64
N ASP A 47 0.75 16.58 -13.15
CA ASP A 47 -0.39 15.87 -13.73
C ASP A 47 -1.40 15.37 -12.67
N GLU A 48 -2.58 14.97 -13.15
CA GLU A 48 -3.58 14.24 -12.39
C GLU A 48 -3.66 12.78 -12.83
N ILE A 49 -3.40 11.85 -11.91
CA ILE A 49 -3.67 10.43 -12.11
C ILE A 49 -5.17 10.21 -11.99
N SER A 50 -5.78 9.58 -13.00
CA SER A 50 -7.15 9.06 -12.92
C SER A 50 -7.14 7.64 -12.34
N PHE A 51 -7.66 7.49 -11.13
CA PHE A 51 -7.79 6.19 -10.48
C PHE A 51 -9.19 5.61 -10.69
N SER A 52 -9.25 4.39 -11.23
CA SER A 52 -10.47 3.60 -11.33
C SER A 52 -10.21 2.16 -10.93
N CYS A 53 -11.07 1.59 -10.08
CA CYS A 53 -10.85 0.27 -9.49
C CYS A 53 -12.18 -0.37 -9.05
N MET A 54 -12.25 -1.69 -9.17
CA MET A 54 -13.33 -2.49 -8.60
C MET A 54 -12.80 -3.27 -7.38
N PHE A 55 -13.53 -3.17 -6.27
CA PHE A 55 -13.32 -3.96 -5.06
C PHE A 55 -14.46 -4.96 -4.89
N SER A 56 -14.17 -6.15 -4.39
CA SER A 56 -15.20 -7.12 -4.03
C SER A 56 -14.81 -7.99 -2.85
N ASP A 57 -15.79 -8.45 -2.09
CA ASP A 57 -15.66 -9.36 -0.96
C ASP A 57 -16.89 -10.28 -0.88
N ASP A 58 -16.80 -11.43 -0.19
CA ASP A 58 -17.93 -12.33 0.00
C ASP A 58 -18.86 -11.91 1.15
N THR A 59 -18.37 -11.14 2.13
CA THR A 59 -19.16 -10.70 3.29
C THR A 59 -19.37 -9.19 3.34
N GLU A 60 -18.32 -8.40 3.55
CA GLU A 60 -18.42 -6.94 3.73
C GLU A 60 -17.05 -6.25 3.64
N LEU A 61 -16.92 -5.31 2.70
CA LEU A 61 -15.77 -4.44 2.59
C LEU A 61 -15.75 -3.38 3.70
N ALA A 62 -14.57 -3.09 4.26
CA ALA A 62 -14.40 -2.05 5.29
C ALA A 62 -13.73 -0.78 4.75
N SER A 63 -12.57 -0.92 4.13
CA SER A 63 -11.79 0.24 3.67
C SER A 63 -10.83 -0.11 2.54
N TYR A 64 -10.34 0.92 1.85
CA TYR A 64 -9.22 0.82 0.94
C TYR A 64 -8.22 1.96 1.15
N LYS A 65 -6.94 1.70 0.86
CA LYS A 65 -5.86 2.68 0.90
C LYS A 65 -5.19 2.73 -0.47
N ILE A 66 -4.94 3.95 -0.95
CA ILE A 66 -4.06 4.20 -2.09
C ILE A 66 -2.75 4.73 -1.54
N GLU A 67 -1.63 4.16 -1.97
CA GLU A 67 -0.29 4.69 -1.71
C GLU A 67 0.51 4.83 -2.99
N ILE A 68 1.30 5.88 -3.09
CA ILE A 68 2.25 6.10 -4.18
C ILE A 68 3.58 6.45 -3.55
N HIS A 69 4.63 5.74 -3.92
CA HIS A 69 5.99 6.00 -3.43
C HIS A 69 7.00 5.67 -4.52
N SER A 70 8.15 6.35 -4.49
CA SER A 70 9.24 6.07 -5.40
C SER A 70 9.73 4.63 -5.22
N ASN A 71 10.05 3.96 -6.33
CA ASN A 71 10.73 2.67 -6.30
C ASN A 71 12.26 2.85 -6.28
N PHE A 72 12.75 3.81 -5.51
CA PHE A 72 14.18 4.10 -5.41
C PHE A 72 14.78 3.21 -4.30
N ASP A 73 14.72 1.89 -4.49
CA ASP A 73 15.06 0.89 -3.47
C ASP A 73 16.57 0.76 -3.15
N GLY A 74 17.38 1.72 -3.59
CA GLY A 74 18.80 1.84 -3.26
C GLY A 74 19.68 0.73 -3.85
N HIS A 75 19.14 -0.13 -4.72
CA HIS A 75 19.88 -1.16 -5.43
C HIS A 75 19.62 -1.02 -6.94
N ASP A 76 20.70 -0.76 -7.68
CA ASP A 76 20.78 -0.65 -9.15
C ASP A 76 20.56 0.76 -9.74
N HIS A 77 21.52 1.64 -9.48
CA HIS A 77 21.83 2.75 -10.40
C HIS A 77 22.47 2.27 -11.73
N GLU A 78 21.98 1.17 -12.34
CA GLU A 78 22.57 0.63 -13.57
C GLU A 78 21.69 0.77 -14.83
N HIS A 79 20.45 1.26 -14.73
CA HIS A 79 19.61 1.51 -15.92
C HIS A 79 19.49 2.97 -16.40
N THR A 80 20.04 3.95 -15.68
CA THR A 80 20.13 5.36 -16.14
C THR A 80 21.57 5.82 -16.40
N ALA A 81 22.48 4.92 -16.79
CA ALA A 81 23.83 5.29 -17.21
C ALA A 81 23.88 6.04 -18.56
N VAL A 82 22.77 6.14 -19.31
CA VAL A 82 22.74 6.83 -20.61
C VAL A 82 22.29 8.30 -20.50
N MET A 83 21.71 8.73 -19.37
CA MET A 83 21.33 10.14 -19.14
C MET A 83 22.06 10.78 -17.95
N LYS A 84 23.15 10.18 -17.46
CA LYS A 84 23.97 10.73 -16.37
C LYS A 84 24.84 11.94 -16.78
N GLN A 85 24.59 12.51 -17.95
CA GLN A 85 25.31 13.69 -18.47
C GLN A 85 24.31 14.80 -18.83
N ALA A 86 23.92 15.53 -17.78
CA ALA A 86 23.35 16.88 -17.74
C ALA A 86 22.08 16.87 -16.90
N PHE A 87 22.21 17.26 -15.63
CA PHE A 87 21.34 18.18 -14.86
C PHE A 87 21.67 17.96 -13.39
N GLU A 88 22.13 19.02 -12.72
CA GLU A 88 22.48 19.05 -11.28
C GLU A 88 21.23 19.26 -10.40
N GLU A 89 20.04 18.86 -10.85
CA GLU A 89 18.79 19.00 -10.10
C GLU A 89 18.13 17.62 -9.97
N GLU A 90 18.64 16.81 -9.04
CA GLU A 90 17.90 15.64 -8.57
C GLU A 90 16.71 16.20 -7.76
N GLY A 91 15.50 16.14 -8.31
CA GLY A 91 14.27 16.48 -7.57
C GLY A 91 14.13 15.63 -6.31
N HIS A 92 13.14 15.95 -5.47
CA HIS A 92 12.92 15.23 -4.21
C HIS A 92 11.77 14.24 -4.29
N GLU A 93 11.92 13.13 -3.56
CA GLU A 93 10.94 12.06 -3.53
C GLU A 93 9.58 12.55 -3.03
N TRP A 94 8.58 12.43 -3.89
CA TRP A 94 7.19 12.59 -3.51
C TRP A 94 6.57 11.26 -3.08
N SER A 95 5.64 11.32 -2.14
CA SER A 95 4.78 10.18 -1.81
C SER A 95 3.35 10.63 -1.53
N TYR A 96 2.43 9.71 -1.75
CA TYR A 96 1.00 9.88 -1.51
C TYR A 96 0.50 8.73 -0.64
N SER A 97 -0.38 9.04 0.32
CA SER A 97 -1.09 8.00 1.07
C SER A 97 -2.45 8.52 1.50
N LYS A 98 -3.51 7.80 1.13
CA LYS A 98 -4.86 8.15 1.56
C LYS A 98 -5.74 6.91 1.72
N THR A 99 -6.45 6.87 2.85
CA THR A 99 -7.41 5.82 3.19
C THR A 99 -8.84 6.33 3.03
N TYR A 100 -9.70 5.46 2.55
CA TYR A 100 -11.14 5.67 2.36
C TYR A 100 -11.90 4.52 3.02
N THR A 101 -13.07 4.81 3.58
CA THR A 101 -13.97 3.82 4.16
C THR A 101 -15.13 3.55 3.22
N PHE A 102 -15.56 2.31 3.12
CA PHE A 102 -16.80 1.97 2.43
C PHE A 102 -18.01 2.24 3.34
N GLU A 103 -19.18 2.34 2.73
CA GLU A 103 -20.43 2.33 3.49
C GLU A 103 -20.70 0.90 4.00
N THR A 104 -21.38 0.78 5.13
CA THR A 104 -21.66 -0.53 5.74
C THR A 104 -22.49 -1.42 4.82
N GLY A 105 -22.17 -2.71 4.79
CA GLY A 105 -22.89 -3.75 4.06
C GLY A 105 -22.56 -3.84 2.56
N GLN A 106 -21.51 -3.18 2.09
CA GLN A 106 -21.09 -3.25 0.69
C GLN A 106 -20.17 -4.44 0.43
N THR A 107 -20.51 -5.28 -0.54
CA THR A 107 -19.67 -6.41 -1.00
C THR A 107 -19.00 -6.16 -2.34
N VAL A 108 -19.47 -5.20 -3.13
CA VAL A 108 -18.85 -4.80 -4.40
C VAL A 108 -18.94 -3.27 -4.52
N VAL A 109 -17.80 -2.64 -4.81
CA VAL A 109 -17.72 -1.18 -5.01
C VAL A 109 -16.85 -0.86 -6.21
N ASN A 110 -17.35 0.01 -7.09
CA ASN A 110 -16.58 0.60 -8.17
C ASN A 110 -16.23 2.04 -7.79
N VAL A 111 -14.93 2.33 -7.75
CA VAL A 111 -14.41 3.69 -7.68
C VAL A 111 -14.09 4.11 -9.11
N GLU A 112 -14.71 5.19 -9.57
CA GLU A 112 -14.53 5.71 -10.93
C GLU A 112 -13.93 7.11 -10.88
N ASP A 113 -12.88 7.32 -11.68
CA ASP A 113 -12.26 8.61 -11.96
C ASP A 113 -11.87 9.46 -10.74
N LEU A 114 -11.39 8.82 -9.68
CA LEU A 114 -10.81 9.54 -8.54
C LEU A 114 -9.50 10.21 -8.98
N LYS A 115 -9.44 11.54 -8.85
CA LYS A 115 -8.24 12.32 -9.22
C LYS A 115 -7.22 12.37 -8.09
N ILE A 116 -5.97 12.06 -8.42
CA ILE A 116 -4.82 12.19 -7.52
C ILE A 116 -3.82 13.14 -8.17
N GLN A 117 -3.60 14.29 -7.55
CA GLN A 117 -2.68 15.30 -8.03
C GLN A 117 -1.24 14.91 -7.71
N ILE A 118 -0.40 14.80 -8.74
CA ILE A 118 1.05 14.81 -8.61
C ILE A 118 1.46 16.28 -8.45
N PRO A 119 2.18 16.66 -7.39
CA PRO A 119 2.67 18.03 -7.28
C PRO A 119 3.73 18.30 -8.34
N ALA A 120 3.84 19.56 -8.79
CA ALA A 120 5.00 19.97 -9.60
C ALA A 120 6.24 20.13 -8.70
N THR A 121 6.06 20.72 -7.52
CA THR A 121 7.10 20.92 -6.52
C THR A 121 6.67 20.43 -5.14
N ILE A 122 7.64 20.03 -4.32
CA ILE A 122 7.44 19.70 -2.91
C ILE A 122 8.32 20.57 -2.03
N THR A 123 7.82 20.92 -0.84
CA THR A 123 8.64 21.58 0.17
C THR A 123 9.52 20.55 0.89
N HIS A 124 10.83 20.59 0.67
CA HIS A 124 11.81 19.81 1.41
C HIS A 124 12.78 20.74 2.15
N GLU A 125 12.95 20.52 3.46
CA GLU A 125 13.73 21.39 4.36
C GLU A 125 13.43 22.91 4.27
N GLY A 126 12.22 23.29 3.85
CA GLY A 126 11.79 24.68 3.70
C GLY A 126 12.14 25.32 2.37
N VAL A 127 12.63 24.54 1.40
CA VAL A 127 12.88 24.92 0.01
C VAL A 127 11.87 24.21 -0.87
N GLU A 128 11.35 24.90 -1.89
CA GLU A 128 10.55 24.26 -2.94
C GLU A 128 11.50 23.61 -3.93
N GLU A 129 11.34 22.31 -4.14
CA GLU A 129 12.15 21.49 -5.03
C GLU A 129 11.23 20.68 -5.95
N GLU A 130 11.67 20.39 -7.17
CA GLU A 130 10.90 19.60 -8.13
C GLU A 130 10.64 18.19 -7.60
N VAL A 131 9.56 17.54 -8.06
CA VAL A 131 9.37 16.11 -7.81
C VAL A 131 10.45 15.30 -8.53
N ALA A 132 11.07 14.36 -7.81
CA ALA A 132 12.03 13.44 -8.39
C ALA A 132 11.40 12.64 -9.55
N GLU A 133 12.08 12.59 -10.68
CA GLU A 133 11.64 11.76 -11.80
C GLU A 133 12.10 10.30 -11.61
N GLY A 134 11.33 9.36 -12.15
CA GLY A 134 11.68 7.94 -12.20
C GLY A 134 10.48 7.01 -12.01
N ASP A 135 10.79 5.78 -11.62
CA ASP A 135 9.80 4.73 -11.37
C ASP A 135 9.13 4.88 -9.99
N TYR A 136 7.80 4.76 -9.97
CA TYR A 136 6.97 4.81 -8.79
C TYR A 136 6.09 3.57 -8.70
N HIS A 137 5.80 3.14 -7.48
CA HIS A 137 4.77 2.14 -7.21
C HIS A 137 3.43 2.81 -6.92
N PHE A 138 2.38 2.42 -7.63
CA PHE A 138 1.00 2.73 -7.30
C PHE A 138 0.36 1.52 -6.60
N GLY A 139 0.27 1.59 -5.27
CA GLY A 139 -0.28 0.55 -4.42
C GLY A 139 -1.75 0.78 -4.05
N VAL A 140 -2.56 -0.27 -4.15
CA VAL A 140 -3.93 -0.30 -3.65
C VAL A 140 -4.06 -1.44 -2.66
N HIS A 141 -4.55 -1.12 -1.47
CA HIS A 141 -4.84 -2.08 -0.41
C HIS A 141 -6.33 -2.04 -0.12
N VAL A 142 -6.93 -3.19 0.16
CA VAL A 142 -8.33 -3.30 0.59
C VAL A 142 -8.41 -4.23 1.80
N ALA A 143 -9.25 -3.85 2.77
CA ALA A 143 -9.56 -4.62 3.95
C ALA A 143 -11.08 -4.84 4.04
N ASP A 144 -11.49 -6.04 4.44
CA ASP A 144 -12.86 -6.36 4.82
C ASP A 144 -13.12 -6.05 6.31
N VAL A 145 -14.36 -6.26 6.77
CA VAL A 145 -14.75 -6.04 8.18
C VAL A 145 -14.18 -7.11 9.12
N ALA A 146 -13.86 -8.30 8.61
CA ALA A 146 -13.24 -9.39 9.37
C ALA A 146 -11.72 -9.20 9.58
N GLY A 147 -11.11 -8.26 8.87
CA GLY A 147 -9.69 -7.93 8.92
C GLY A 147 -8.83 -8.68 7.90
N ASN A 148 -9.42 -9.35 6.90
CA ASN A 148 -8.63 -9.90 5.80
C ASN A 148 -8.26 -8.80 4.80
N GLU A 149 -7.06 -8.92 4.25
CA GLU A 149 -6.48 -7.87 3.40
C GLU A 149 -5.89 -8.43 2.11
N THR A 150 -6.04 -7.65 1.04
CA THR A 150 -5.40 -7.82 -0.26
C THR A 150 -4.71 -6.55 -0.68
N SER A 151 -3.60 -6.67 -1.40
CA SER A 151 -2.85 -5.54 -1.95
C SER A 151 -2.40 -5.85 -3.37
N VAL A 152 -2.50 -4.86 -4.25
CA VAL A 152 -2.06 -4.92 -5.65
C VAL A 152 -1.26 -3.67 -5.95
N PHE A 153 -0.20 -3.82 -6.74
CA PHE A 153 0.67 -2.74 -7.17
C PHE A 153 0.78 -2.75 -8.70
N VAL A 154 0.88 -1.55 -9.27
CA VAL A 154 1.32 -1.33 -10.65
C VAL A 154 2.48 -0.34 -10.65
N ALA A 155 3.38 -0.46 -11.62
CA ALA A 155 4.42 0.53 -11.83
C ALA A 155 3.85 1.72 -12.61
N ILE A 156 4.25 2.94 -12.26
CA ILE A 156 4.02 4.15 -13.05
C ILE A 156 5.33 4.91 -13.18
N GLU A 157 5.50 5.67 -14.26
CA GLU A 157 6.65 6.55 -14.47
C GLU A 157 6.23 7.99 -14.20
N ILE A 158 7.02 8.74 -13.43
CA ILE A 158 6.85 10.19 -13.28
C ILE A 158 8.08 10.87 -13.86
N GLY A 159 7.94 11.68 -14.91
CA GLY A 159 9.05 12.42 -15.49
C GLY A 159 8.68 13.17 -16.76
N HIS A 160 9.43 14.23 -17.08
CA HIS A 160 9.21 14.99 -18.29
C HIS A 160 9.62 14.18 -19.53
N HIS A 161 8.78 14.21 -20.57
CA HIS A 161 9.16 13.64 -21.86
C HIS A 161 10.29 14.46 -22.51
N HIS A 162 11.53 13.97 -22.41
CA HIS A 162 12.67 14.55 -23.10
C HIS A 162 12.62 14.19 -24.61
N LEU A 163 12.17 15.12 -25.44
CA LEU A 163 12.18 15.04 -26.92
C LEU A 163 13.59 15.12 -27.53
#